data_AF-A0A519DNB9-F1
#
_entry.id   AF-A0A519DNB9-F1
#
_cell.length_a   1.000
_cell.length_b   1.000
_cell.length_c   1.000
_cell.angle_alpha   90.00
_cell.angle_beta   90.00
_cell.angle_gamma   90.00
#
_symmetry.space_group_name_H-M   'P 1'
#
loop_
_entity.id
_entity.type
_entity.pdbx_description
1 polymer ?
#
loop_
_entity_poly.entity_id
_entity_poly.type
_entity_poly.pdbx_seq_one_letter_code
_entity_poly.pdbx_strand_id
1 'polypeptide(L)'
;MAIWSTYLIFGIVTIPFGYGIYNIFTSEANPAQASRLMGARAPRVSSSIQRPPNFALEDTINQTPKTPPPLIEDMKPIEEPIIGFEEEQLNEEEPNIDTPSMKSTDATHISIDLGGKQDTTSEDTHSTLNAETGQLSTNSDFSDFHERLAREGAQVGQVQISLIWDNINDLDLSVICPSGERISFDNNISKCGGQLDIDMNESPTSDKPVENVFWPLDNAPKGEYKVIIEHFEQHAKEDLTDYRVLVNDGFEHREYRGEISNDDPPRVACIFPVG
;
A
#
# COMPACT_ATOMS: atom_id res chain seq x y z
N MET A 1 -13.03 38.70 54.77
CA MET A 1 -13.41 37.28 54.63
C MET A 1 -14.77 37.23 53.93
N ALA A 2 -15.06 36.48 52.88
CA ALA A 2 -14.30 35.70 51.91
C ALA A 2 -15.35 35.29 50.85
N ILE A 3 -15.76 36.20 49.93
CA ILE A 3 -16.81 35.87 48.94
C ILE A 3 -16.47 36.35 47.50
N TRP A 4 -15.43 37.17 47.31
CA TRP A 4 -15.03 37.65 45.98
C TRP A 4 -13.95 36.79 45.31
N SER A 5 -13.65 35.60 45.85
CA SER A 5 -12.55 34.74 45.37
C SER A 5 -13.01 33.45 44.65
N THR A 6 -14.31 33.23 44.47
CA THR A 6 -14.83 32.00 43.83
C THR A 6 -15.27 32.19 42.38
N TYR A 7 -15.50 33.42 41.92
CA TYR A 7 -15.92 33.67 40.53
C TYR A 7 -14.77 33.84 39.53
N LEU A 8 -13.53 34.03 40.00
CA LEU A 8 -12.36 34.12 39.12
C LEU A 8 -11.93 32.73 38.57
N ILE A 9 -12.34 31.64 39.23
CA ILE A 9 -12.00 30.27 38.83
C ILE A 9 -13.00 29.72 37.78
N PHE A 10 -14.25 30.21 37.74
CA PHE A 10 -15.23 29.78 36.73
C PHE A 10 -15.08 30.46 35.36
N GLY A 11 -14.39 31.59 35.29
CA GLY A 11 -14.13 32.28 34.01
C GLY A 11 -12.97 31.69 33.19
N ILE A 12 -12.08 30.91 33.81
CA ILE A 12 -10.87 30.38 33.15
C ILE A 12 -11.09 28.97 32.57
N VAL A 13 -12.13 28.25 33.02
CA VAL A 13 -12.42 26.87 32.55
C VAL A 13 -13.41 26.84 31.37
N THR A 14 -14.18 27.90 31.12
CA THR A 14 -15.20 27.92 30.06
C THR A 14 -14.69 28.38 28.68
N ILE A 15 -13.59 29.13 28.65
CA ILE A 15 -12.98 29.61 27.40
C ILE A 15 -12.25 28.49 26.62
N PRO A 16 -11.46 27.59 27.23
CA PRO A 16 -10.86 26.46 26.51
C PRO A 16 -11.89 25.41 26.08
N PHE A 17 -13.03 25.30 26.77
CA PHE A 17 -14.12 24.41 26.35
C PHE A 17 -14.87 24.94 25.11
N GLY A 18 -15.11 26.25 25.02
CA GLY A 18 -15.74 26.87 23.86
C GLY A 18 -14.87 26.86 22.60
N TYR A 19 -13.57 27.12 22.74
CA TYR A 19 -12.63 27.10 21.62
C TYR A 19 -12.32 25.68 21.12
N GLY A 20 -12.25 24.70 22.03
CA GLY A 20 -12.13 23.28 21.69
C GLY A 20 -13.33 22.77 20.89
N ILE A 21 -14.56 23.12 21.30
CA ILE A 21 -15.77 22.78 20.53
C ILE A 21 -15.81 23.53 19.19
N TYR A 22 -15.40 24.79 19.14
CA TYR A 22 -15.35 25.56 17.89
C TYR A 22 -14.38 24.93 16.86
N ASN A 23 -13.21 24.46 17.27
CA ASN A 23 -12.26 23.77 16.39
C ASN A 23 -12.71 22.36 15.98
N ILE A 24 -13.52 21.66 16.79
CA ILE A 24 -14.17 20.39 16.39
C ILE A 24 -15.25 20.62 15.32
N PHE A 25 -15.97 21.74 15.38
CA PHE A 25 -16.98 22.08 14.36
C PHE A 25 -16.39 22.72 13.09
N THR A 26 -15.15 23.20 13.14
CA THR A 26 -14.50 23.91 12.02
C THR A 26 -13.28 23.19 11.43
N SER A 27 -12.82 22.08 12.03
CA SER A 27 -11.96 21.16 11.31
C SER A 27 -12.79 20.49 10.22
N GLU A 28 -12.28 20.46 8.99
CA GLU A 28 -12.74 19.53 7.96
C GLU A 28 -12.40 18.11 8.44
N ALA A 29 -13.24 17.59 9.32
CA ALA A 29 -13.22 16.18 9.68
C ALA A 29 -13.55 15.38 8.42
N ASN A 30 -12.75 14.35 8.15
CA ASN A 30 -13.08 13.32 7.18
C ASN A 30 -14.53 12.85 7.48
N PRO A 31 -15.50 13.02 6.56
CA PRO A 31 -16.92 12.79 6.85
C PRO A 31 -17.24 11.35 7.30
N ALA A 32 -16.34 10.40 7.05
CA ALA A 32 -16.44 9.02 7.54
C ALA A 32 -16.35 8.91 9.08
N GLN A 33 -15.54 9.74 9.74
CA GLN A 33 -15.30 9.66 11.19
C GLN A 33 -16.35 10.44 12.01
N ALA A 34 -16.97 11.49 11.45
CA ALA A 34 -18.00 12.28 12.15
C ALA A 34 -19.32 11.51 12.33
N SER A 35 -19.57 10.49 11.53
CA SER A 35 -20.81 9.71 11.55
C SER A 35 -20.90 8.73 12.74
N ARG A 36 -19.77 8.38 13.38
CA ARG A 36 -19.74 7.41 14.50
C ARG A 36 -20.03 8.03 15.88
N LEU A 37 -19.97 9.35 16.03
CA LEU A 37 -20.26 10.00 17.34
C LEU A 37 -21.75 10.29 17.59
N MET A 38 -22.61 10.19 16.56
CA MET A 38 -24.01 10.61 16.64
C MET A 38 -25.01 9.63 16.02
N GLY A 39 -24.66 8.35 15.84
CA GLY A 39 -25.61 7.27 15.50
C GLY A 39 -26.52 7.54 14.28
N ALA A 40 -26.12 8.46 13.40
CA ALA A 40 -26.92 8.91 12.27
C ALA A 40 -26.27 8.42 11.00
N ARG A 41 -26.90 7.42 10.38
CA ARG A 41 -26.55 6.92 9.05
C ARG A 41 -26.63 8.07 8.04
N ALA A 42 -25.53 8.36 7.34
CA ALA A 42 -25.56 9.29 6.22
C ALA A 42 -26.57 8.79 5.16
N PRO A 43 -27.42 9.65 4.59
CA PRO A 43 -28.32 9.24 3.52
C PRO A 43 -27.51 8.87 2.28
N ARG A 44 -27.87 7.75 1.62
CA ARG A 44 -27.33 7.38 0.31
C ARG A 44 -27.47 8.56 -0.65
N VAL A 45 -26.34 9.07 -1.14
CA VAL A 45 -26.35 9.89 -2.35
C VAL A 45 -26.61 8.93 -3.51
N SER A 46 -27.87 8.87 -3.94
CA SER A 46 -28.29 8.17 -5.14
C SER A 46 -27.73 8.91 -6.36
N SER A 47 -26.55 8.53 -6.84
CA SER A 47 -26.07 8.97 -8.16
C SER A 47 -26.98 8.36 -9.23
N SER A 48 -27.81 9.19 -9.86
CA SER A 48 -28.80 8.77 -10.86
C SER A 48 -28.24 8.70 -12.28
N ILE A 49 -26.94 8.52 -12.46
CA ILE A 49 -26.35 8.33 -13.78
C ILE A 49 -26.20 6.83 -14.01
N GLN A 50 -27.19 6.24 -14.68
CA GLN A 50 -27.03 4.91 -15.28
C GLN A 50 -25.82 4.94 -16.22
N ARG A 51 -24.86 4.04 -15.98
CA ARG A 51 -23.80 3.70 -16.94
C ARG A 51 -24.48 3.32 -18.27
N PRO A 52 -24.24 4.04 -19.38
CA PRO A 52 -24.79 3.63 -20.66
C PRO A 52 -24.22 2.25 -21.03
N PRO A 53 -25.04 1.34 -21.58
CA PRO A 53 -24.52 0.10 -22.14
C PRO A 53 -23.72 0.48 -23.39
N ASN A 54 -22.47 0.05 -23.42
CA ASN A 54 -21.66 -0.12 -24.63
C ASN A 54 -21.48 1.16 -25.46
N PHE A 55 -20.44 1.93 -25.12
CA PHE A 55 -19.95 2.99 -25.99
C PHE A 55 -19.32 2.35 -27.24
N ALA A 56 -19.95 2.60 -28.38
CA ALA A 56 -19.68 2.02 -29.69
C ALA A 56 -18.24 2.19 -30.20
N LEU A 57 -17.36 1.23 -29.89
CA LEU A 57 -16.07 1.05 -30.58
C LEU A 57 -15.96 -0.29 -31.33
N GLU A 58 -16.93 -1.19 -31.15
CA GLU A 58 -16.91 -2.54 -31.73
C GLU A 58 -17.31 -2.57 -33.22
N ASP A 59 -18.06 -1.57 -33.70
CA ASP A 59 -18.52 -1.50 -35.10
C ASP A 59 -17.46 -0.95 -36.09
N THR A 60 -16.41 -0.30 -35.59
CA THR A 60 -15.37 0.29 -36.45
C THR A 60 -14.21 -0.68 -36.75
N ILE A 61 -13.99 -1.69 -35.89
CA ILE A 61 -12.91 -2.68 -36.05
C ILE A 61 -13.27 -3.73 -37.13
N ASN A 62 -14.56 -3.94 -37.41
CA ASN A 62 -15.02 -4.94 -38.38
C ASN A 62 -15.04 -4.47 -39.85
N GLN A 63 -14.59 -3.24 -40.15
CA GLN A 63 -14.55 -2.72 -41.53
C GLN A 63 -13.14 -2.52 -42.11
N THR A 64 -12.09 -3.10 -41.51
CA THR A 64 -10.76 -3.10 -42.13
C THR A 64 -10.71 -4.16 -43.25
N PRO A 65 -10.32 -3.81 -44.49
CA PRO A 65 -10.09 -4.80 -45.54
C PRO A 65 -8.97 -5.75 -45.11
N LYS A 66 -9.28 -7.06 -45.01
CA LYS A 66 -8.27 -8.09 -44.76
C LYS A 66 -7.41 -8.29 -46.01
N THR A 67 -6.24 -7.67 -46.05
CA THR A 67 -5.19 -8.00 -47.03
C THR A 67 -4.57 -9.35 -46.63
N PRO A 68 -4.47 -10.35 -47.53
CA PRO A 68 -3.80 -11.60 -47.22
C PRO A 68 -2.30 -11.39 -46.98
N PRO A 69 -1.68 -12.09 -46.00
CA PRO A 69 -0.23 -12.08 -45.84
C PRO A 69 0.50 -12.65 -47.07
N PRO A 70 1.68 -12.14 -47.45
CA PRO A 70 2.46 -12.70 -48.54
C PRO A 70 3.03 -14.07 -48.16
N LEU A 71 3.00 -15.00 -49.12
CA LEU A 71 3.64 -16.31 -49.04
C LEU A 71 5.16 -16.13 -48.94
N ILE A 72 5.76 -16.66 -47.86
CA ILE A 72 7.23 -16.78 -47.74
C ILE A 72 7.60 -18.15 -48.31
N GLU A 73 8.20 -18.15 -49.50
CA GLU A 73 8.89 -19.32 -50.05
C GLU A 73 10.28 -19.48 -49.40
N ASP A 74 10.53 -20.70 -48.93
CA ASP A 74 11.81 -21.41 -48.88
C ASP A 74 13.09 -20.62 -48.52
N MET A 75 13.41 -20.56 -47.23
CA MET A 75 14.80 -20.42 -46.77
C MET A 75 15.33 -21.77 -46.26
N LYS A 76 16.28 -22.30 -47.03
CA LYS A 76 17.06 -23.51 -46.76
C LYS A 76 17.97 -23.33 -45.53
N PRO A 77 18.23 -24.38 -44.73
CA PRO A 77 19.19 -24.29 -43.62
C PRO A 77 20.62 -24.18 -44.15
N ILE A 78 21.43 -23.31 -43.53
CA ILE A 78 22.88 -23.28 -43.72
C ILE A 78 23.48 -24.07 -42.54
N GLU A 79 24.05 -25.23 -42.86
CA GLU A 79 24.87 -26.04 -41.96
C GLU A 79 26.34 -25.58 -42.00
N GLU A 80 26.90 -25.30 -40.81
CA GLU A 80 28.27 -25.58 -40.34
C GLU A 80 29.49 -24.75 -40.85
N PRO A 81 30.61 -24.62 -40.07
CA PRO A 81 31.16 -25.66 -39.17
C PRO A 81 31.68 -25.26 -37.78
N ILE A 82 31.78 -26.33 -36.98
CA ILE A 82 32.41 -26.48 -35.67
C ILE A 82 33.92 -26.21 -35.76
N ILE A 83 34.43 -25.35 -34.88
CA ILE A 83 35.86 -25.27 -34.56
C ILE A 83 35.97 -25.42 -33.04
N GLY A 84 36.52 -26.56 -32.61
CA GLY A 84 36.88 -26.81 -31.23
C GLY A 84 38.32 -26.37 -30.94
N PHE A 85 38.54 -25.83 -29.74
CA PHE A 85 39.82 -25.72 -29.04
C PHE A 85 39.45 -25.64 -27.55
N GLU A 86 39.53 -26.77 -26.84
CA GLU A 86 40.61 -27.14 -25.91
C GLU A 86 40.44 -26.51 -24.52
N GLU A 87 40.08 -27.37 -23.56
CA GLU A 87 40.14 -27.12 -22.13
C GLU A 87 41.61 -27.02 -21.70
N GLU A 88 41.99 -25.91 -21.08
CA GLU A 88 43.26 -25.82 -20.35
C GLU A 88 42.95 -25.44 -18.89
N GLN A 89 42.98 -26.46 -18.03
CA GLN A 89 43.07 -26.29 -16.59
C GLN A 89 44.51 -25.92 -16.23
N LEU A 90 44.69 -24.88 -15.40
CA LEU A 90 45.93 -24.69 -14.66
C LEU A 90 45.65 -24.38 -13.18
N ASN A 91 46.31 -25.17 -12.34
CA ASN A 91 46.27 -25.14 -10.88
C ASN A 91 46.95 -23.92 -10.26
N GLU A 92 46.44 -23.56 -9.08
CA GLU A 92 47.08 -23.13 -7.82
C GLU A 92 48.44 -22.40 -7.85
N GLU A 93 48.49 -21.21 -7.22
CA GLU A 93 49.44 -20.90 -6.12
C GLU A 93 49.06 -19.57 -5.40
N GLU A 94 49.03 -19.60 -4.07
CA GLU A 94 48.86 -18.43 -3.18
C GLU A 94 50.17 -17.60 -3.04
N PRO A 95 50.09 -16.40 -2.43
CA PRO A 95 50.80 -16.30 -1.15
C PRO A 95 50.07 -15.57 -0.01
N ASN A 96 50.18 -16.19 1.16
CA ASN A 96 49.90 -15.76 2.52
C ASN A 96 50.91 -14.70 3.03
N ILE A 97 50.46 -13.55 3.58
CA ILE A 97 51.20 -12.78 4.60
C ILE A 97 50.25 -12.10 5.61
N ASP A 98 50.22 -12.68 6.81
CA ASP A 98 50.17 -12.12 8.17
C ASP A 98 49.29 -10.91 8.56
N THR A 99 48.34 -11.22 9.44
CA THR A 99 47.81 -10.36 10.52
C THR A 99 48.86 -9.96 11.56
N PRO A 100 48.67 -8.83 12.26
CA PRO A 100 48.73 -8.88 13.72
C PRO A 100 47.60 -8.14 14.46
N SER A 101 47.53 -8.47 15.75
CA SER A 101 46.46 -8.30 16.73
C SER A 101 46.46 -6.96 17.51
N MET A 102 45.25 -6.56 17.95
CA MET A 102 44.84 -5.80 19.15
C MET A 102 45.58 -4.53 19.65
N LYS A 103 44.80 -3.44 19.83
CA LYS A 103 44.60 -2.61 21.06
C LYS A 103 43.65 -1.45 20.68
N SER A 104 42.45 -1.28 21.23
CA SER A 104 42.05 -0.88 22.61
C SER A 104 42.79 0.35 23.14
N THR A 105 42.19 1.53 22.95
CA THR A 105 42.23 2.74 23.81
C THR A 105 41.02 3.60 23.43
N ASP A 106 39.98 3.69 24.25
CA ASP A 106 39.79 4.68 25.32
C ASP A 106 39.28 6.03 24.79
N ALA A 107 37.98 6.28 24.97
CA ALA A 107 37.33 7.56 24.68
C ALA A 107 36.38 7.89 25.84
N THR A 108 36.94 8.41 26.93
CA THR A 108 36.20 9.13 27.96
C THR A 108 36.17 10.63 27.68
N HIS A 109 34.99 11.20 27.94
CA HIS A 109 34.73 12.59 28.34
C HIS A 109 34.47 13.62 27.22
N ILE A 110 33.20 14.00 27.05
CA ILE A 110 32.69 15.36 27.34
C ILE A 110 31.22 15.22 27.73
N SER A 111 30.95 15.47 29.01
CA SER A 111 29.61 15.77 29.53
C SER A 111 29.38 17.28 29.43
N ILE A 112 28.31 17.71 28.77
CA ILE A 112 27.71 19.03 28.98
C ILE A 112 26.21 18.80 29.15
N ASP A 113 25.78 18.85 30.41
CA ASP A 113 24.39 19.03 30.82
C ASP A 113 24.16 20.53 31.04
N LEU A 114 23.12 21.08 30.41
CA LEU A 114 22.42 22.27 30.89
C LEU A 114 21.01 22.28 30.28
N GLY A 115 20.04 21.95 31.12
CA GLY A 115 18.63 21.84 30.79
C GLY A 115 17.97 23.13 30.30
N GLY A 116 17.01 22.93 29.41
CA GLY A 116 16.00 23.90 28.99
C GLY A 116 14.70 23.15 28.74
N LYS A 117 13.77 23.26 29.69
CA LYS A 117 12.41 22.75 29.62
C LYS A 117 11.67 23.46 28.48
N GLN A 118 11.33 22.72 27.42
CA GLN A 118 10.24 23.08 26.52
C GLN A 118 9.33 21.87 26.35
N ASP A 119 8.22 21.99 27.06
CA ASP A 119 7.03 21.19 26.97
C ASP A 119 6.32 21.60 25.67
N THR A 120 6.45 20.80 24.62
CA THR A 120 5.68 20.93 23.39
C THR A 120 5.14 19.55 23.05
N THR A 121 4.02 19.22 23.70
CA THR A 121 3.13 18.12 23.33
C THR A 121 2.52 18.42 21.96
N SER A 122 3.26 18.08 20.91
CA SER A 122 2.71 17.78 19.59
C SER A 122 2.67 16.26 19.50
N GLU A 123 1.55 15.67 19.88
CA GLU A 123 1.30 14.23 19.78
C GLU A 123 1.39 13.77 18.31
N ASP A 124 2.56 13.21 17.98
CA ASP A 124 2.77 11.90 17.36
C ASP A 124 1.62 11.30 16.53
N THR A 125 1.18 11.99 15.48
CA THR A 125 0.40 11.37 14.39
C THR A 125 1.27 10.87 13.24
N HIS A 126 2.57 11.24 13.23
CA HIS A 126 3.51 10.84 12.18
C HIS A 126 4.39 9.63 12.53
N SER A 127 4.47 9.26 13.82
CA SER A 127 5.31 8.14 14.28
C SER A 127 4.66 6.77 14.00
N THR A 128 3.34 6.68 14.16
CA THR A 128 2.59 5.42 14.03
C THR A 128 2.41 4.95 12.57
N LEU A 129 2.51 5.87 11.59
CA LEU A 129 2.34 5.55 10.16
C LEU A 129 3.62 5.03 9.48
N ASN A 130 4.72 4.87 10.21
CA ASN A 130 5.98 4.35 9.66
C ASN A 130 6.38 3.00 10.28
N ALA A 131 5.61 2.47 11.23
CA ALA A 131 5.86 1.16 11.78
C ALA A 131 5.20 0.10 10.89
N GLU A 132 6.01 -0.71 10.22
CA GLU A 132 5.53 -1.89 9.52
C GLU A 132 4.95 -2.90 10.52
N THR A 133 3.76 -3.41 10.23
CA THR A 133 3.03 -4.35 11.08
C THR A 133 2.80 -5.70 10.42
N GLY A 134 2.98 -5.79 9.09
CA GLY A 134 2.84 -7.05 8.36
C GLY A 134 4.02 -7.97 8.61
N GLN A 135 3.74 -9.25 8.82
CA GLN A 135 4.74 -10.29 8.96
C GLN A 135 5.13 -10.83 7.58
N LEU A 136 6.39 -10.69 7.20
CA LEU A 136 6.92 -11.29 5.97
C LEU A 136 6.79 -12.83 6.04
N SER A 137 6.17 -13.40 5.03
CA SER A 137 5.98 -14.84 4.85
C SER A 137 7.10 -15.43 3.99
N THR A 138 7.55 -16.63 4.31
CA THR A 138 8.51 -17.40 3.49
C THR A 138 7.82 -18.29 2.45
N ASN A 139 6.49 -18.19 2.34
CA ASN A 139 5.72 -18.91 1.34
C ASN A 139 6.09 -18.42 -0.07
N SER A 140 6.29 -19.37 -0.99
CA SER A 140 6.51 -19.11 -2.42
C SER A 140 5.33 -19.53 -3.30
N ASP A 141 4.31 -20.16 -2.71
CA ASP A 141 3.08 -20.49 -3.40
C ASP A 141 2.09 -19.32 -3.32
N PHE A 142 1.96 -18.61 -4.43
CA PHE A 142 1.02 -17.49 -4.58
C PHE A 142 -0.21 -17.87 -5.41
N SER A 143 -0.50 -19.16 -5.60
CA SER A 143 -1.62 -19.64 -6.44
C SER A 143 -2.96 -19.00 -6.08
N ASP A 144 -3.28 -18.86 -4.79
CA ASP A 144 -4.54 -18.24 -4.34
C ASP A 144 -4.65 -16.75 -4.74
N PHE A 145 -3.56 -15.99 -4.74
CA PHE A 145 -3.55 -14.63 -5.29
C PHE A 145 -3.86 -14.65 -6.79
N HIS A 146 -3.13 -15.49 -7.54
CA HIS A 146 -3.29 -15.56 -9.00
C HIS A 146 -4.70 -16.02 -9.41
N GLU A 147 -5.28 -16.98 -8.70
CA GLU A 147 -6.64 -17.46 -8.96
C GLU A 147 -7.68 -16.36 -8.74
N ARG A 148 -7.56 -15.59 -7.64
CA ARG A 148 -8.50 -14.50 -7.34
C ARG A 148 -8.34 -13.33 -8.30
N LEU A 149 -7.10 -12.89 -8.55
CA LEU A 149 -6.79 -11.83 -9.51
C LEU A 149 -7.32 -12.18 -10.91
N ALA A 150 -7.08 -13.42 -11.36
CA ALA A 150 -7.58 -13.86 -12.66
C ALA A 150 -9.12 -13.96 -12.70
N ARG A 151 -9.75 -14.39 -11.60
CA ARG A 151 -11.22 -14.47 -11.49
C ARG A 151 -11.88 -13.11 -11.63
N GLU A 152 -11.31 -12.07 -11.02
CA GLU A 152 -11.85 -10.70 -11.09
C GLU A 152 -11.34 -9.91 -12.30
N GLY A 153 -10.40 -10.46 -13.08
CA GLY A 153 -9.86 -9.82 -14.27
C GLY A 153 -8.90 -8.66 -13.96
N ALA A 154 -8.14 -8.78 -12.88
CA ALA A 154 -7.14 -7.79 -12.48
C ALA A 154 -6.08 -7.58 -13.57
N GLN A 155 -5.69 -6.32 -13.75
CA GLN A 155 -4.56 -5.93 -14.57
C GLN A 155 -3.24 -6.27 -13.89
N VAL A 156 -2.19 -6.36 -14.71
CA VAL A 156 -0.82 -6.63 -14.27
C VAL A 156 0.09 -5.46 -14.62
N GLY A 157 1.07 -5.23 -13.76
CA GLY A 157 1.96 -4.07 -13.84
C GLY A 157 3.42 -4.41 -13.59
N GLN A 158 4.30 -3.43 -13.81
CA GLN A 158 5.69 -3.48 -13.36
C GLN A 158 5.74 -3.60 -11.84
N VAL A 159 5.00 -2.73 -11.14
CA VAL A 159 4.79 -2.79 -9.70
C VAL A 159 3.33 -3.16 -9.47
N GLN A 160 3.07 -4.11 -8.60
CA GLN A 160 1.72 -4.60 -8.30
C GLN A 160 1.61 -4.99 -6.84
N ILE A 161 0.52 -4.56 -6.19
CA ILE A 161 0.20 -4.86 -4.80
C ILE A 161 -1.21 -5.43 -4.80
N SER A 162 -1.37 -6.62 -4.25
CA SER A 162 -2.67 -7.29 -4.17
C SER A 162 -2.98 -7.69 -2.74
N LEU A 163 -4.21 -7.45 -2.29
CA LEU A 163 -4.72 -7.80 -0.97
C LEU A 163 -5.74 -8.94 -1.12
N ILE A 164 -5.69 -9.96 -0.26
CA ILE A 164 -6.72 -11.00 -0.17
C ILE A 164 -7.05 -11.32 1.28
N TRP A 165 -8.30 -11.69 1.54
CA TRP A 165 -8.80 -12.14 2.83
C TRP A 165 -9.91 -13.20 2.64
N ASP A 166 -10.33 -13.83 3.74
CA ASP A 166 -11.17 -15.03 3.71
C ASP A 166 -12.48 -14.86 4.48
N ASN A 167 -13.10 -13.68 4.37
CA ASN A 167 -14.45 -13.41 4.86
C ASN A 167 -15.12 -12.32 4.01
N ILE A 168 -16.30 -11.87 4.45
CA ILE A 168 -17.12 -10.86 3.73
C ILE A 168 -16.93 -9.43 4.25
N ASN A 169 -16.02 -9.19 5.20
CA ASN A 169 -15.73 -7.85 5.69
C ASN A 169 -15.15 -7.00 4.56
N ASP A 170 -15.30 -5.69 4.72
CA ASP A 170 -14.80 -4.69 3.79
C ASP A 170 -13.41 -4.23 4.27
N LEU A 171 -12.38 -4.65 3.54
CA LEU A 171 -11.00 -4.25 3.77
C LEU A 171 -10.51 -3.43 2.58
N ASP A 172 -9.96 -2.26 2.85
CA ASP A 172 -9.44 -1.35 1.83
C ASP A 172 -7.92 -1.49 1.70
N LEU A 173 -7.46 -1.63 0.45
CA LEU A 173 -6.08 -1.46 0.04
C LEU A 173 -5.79 0.00 -0.29
N SER A 174 -4.75 0.54 0.34
CA SER A 174 -4.21 1.85 -0.01
C SER A 174 -2.70 1.80 -0.22
N VAL A 175 -2.21 2.53 -1.20
CA VAL A 175 -0.78 2.62 -1.48
C VAL A 175 -0.35 4.08 -1.58
N ILE A 176 0.62 4.48 -0.77
CA ILE A 176 1.30 5.77 -0.93
C ILE A 176 2.50 5.54 -1.83
N CYS A 177 2.51 6.20 -3.00
CA CYS A 177 3.62 6.12 -3.94
C CYS A 177 4.72 7.16 -3.61
N PRO A 178 5.90 7.10 -4.24
CA PRO A 178 7.04 7.98 -3.94
C PRO A 178 6.76 9.49 -4.04
N SER A 179 5.73 9.91 -4.77
CA SER A 179 5.30 11.31 -4.84
C SER A 179 4.62 11.79 -3.55
N GLY A 180 4.23 10.88 -2.66
CA GLY A 180 3.39 11.12 -1.48
C GLY A 180 1.88 11.03 -1.76
N GLU A 181 1.46 10.75 -2.98
CA GLU A 181 0.05 10.56 -3.34
C GLU A 181 -0.46 9.19 -2.87
N ARG A 182 -1.65 9.16 -2.26
CA ARG A 182 -2.34 7.92 -1.86
C ARG A 182 -3.26 7.46 -2.99
N ILE A 183 -3.09 6.23 -3.42
CA ILE A 183 -4.06 5.46 -4.20
C ILE A 183 -4.95 4.73 -3.20
N SER A 184 -6.27 4.85 -3.37
CA SER A 184 -7.30 4.23 -2.54
C SER A 184 -8.63 4.23 -3.32
N PHE A 185 -9.69 3.66 -2.73
CA PHE A 185 -11.04 3.70 -3.30
C PHE A 185 -11.46 5.10 -3.83
N ASP A 186 -11.31 6.13 -3.00
CA ASP A 186 -11.65 7.52 -3.37
C ASP A 186 -10.72 8.17 -4.42
N ASN A 187 -9.49 7.65 -4.58
CA ASN A 187 -8.49 8.14 -5.53
C ASN A 187 -7.84 6.96 -6.25
N ASN A 188 -8.62 6.31 -7.11
CA ASN A 188 -8.22 5.05 -7.74
C ASN A 188 -7.24 5.21 -8.91
N ILE A 189 -6.94 6.43 -9.37
CA ILE A 189 -5.93 6.71 -10.39
C ILE A 189 -5.05 7.86 -9.91
N SER A 190 -3.79 7.56 -9.64
CA SER A 190 -2.81 8.54 -9.19
C SER A 190 -2.11 9.24 -10.35
N LYS A 191 -1.62 10.46 -10.09
CA LYS A 191 -0.70 11.16 -11.00
C LYS A 191 0.67 10.50 -11.07
N CYS A 192 1.01 9.67 -10.08
CA CYS A 192 2.20 8.82 -10.10
C CYS A 192 2.02 7.52 -10.91
N GLY A 193 0.92 7.39 -11.68
CA GLY A 193 0.73 6.34 -12.69
C GLY A 193 0.11 5.03 -12.19
N GLY A 194 -0.10 4.90 -10.88
CA GLY A 194 -0.69 3.72 -10.26
C GLY A 194 -2.21 3.78 -10.26
N GLN A 195 -2.84 2.61 -10.33
CA GLN A 195 -4.29 2.45 -10.45
C GLN A 195 -4.80 1.34 -9.53
N LEU A 196 -5.85 1.61 -8.77
CA LEU A 196 -6.67 0.61 -8.09
C LEU A 196 -7.74 0.14 -9.07
N ASP A 197 -7.65 -1.08 -9.58
CA ASP A 197 -8.56 -1.60 -10.61
C ASP A 197 -9.58 -2.60 -10.09
N ILE A 198 -9.23 -3.33 -9.03
CA ILE A 198 -10.15 -4.22 -8.31
C ILE A 198 -10.24 -3.76 -6.85
N ASP A 199 -11.48 -3.56 -6.43
CA ASP A 199 -11.93 -3.15 -5.11
C ASP A 199 -13.15 -4.02 -4.78
N MET A 200 -13.10 -4.75 -3.67
CA MET A 200 -14.09 -5.78 -3.37
C MET A 200 -14.62 -5.63 -1.96
N ASN A 201 -15.91 -5.95 -1.83
CA ASN A 201 -16.66 -5.93 -0.59
C ASN A 201 -17.14 -4.55 -0.07
N GLU A 202 -17.07 -3.47 -0.88
CA GLU A 202 -17.93 -2.26 -0.68
C GLU A 202 -19.42 -2.67 -0.48
N SER A 203 -19.80 -3.80 -1.06
CA SER A 203 -20.94 -4.60 -0.62
C SER A 203 -20.52 -6.05 -0.42
N PRO A 204 -21.00 -6.76 0.63
CA PRO A 204 -20.52 -8.08 1.03
C PRO A 204 -20.95 -9.16 0.03
N THR A 205 -20.15 -9.31 -1.04
CA THR A 205 -20.51 -10.09 -2.23
C THR A 205 -19.63 -11.31 -2.42
N SER A 206 -18.45 -11.34 -1.79
CA SER A 206 -17.50 -12.44 -1.88
C SER A 206 -16.95 -12.82 -0.51
N ASP A 207 -16.84 -14.12 -0.25
CA ASP A 207 -16.11 -14.71 0.89
C ASP A 207 -14.63 -15.00 0.54
N LYS A 208 -14.24 -14.77 -0.72
CA LYS A 208 -12.86 -14.83 -1.21
C LYS A 208 -12.44 -13.57 -1.95
N PRO A 209 -12.55 -12.39 -1.34
CA PRO A 209 -12.26 -11.11 -1.97
C PRO A 209 -10.78 -10.93 -2.33
N VAL A 210 -10.55 -9.97 -3.21
CA VAL A 210 -9.23 -9.50 -3.65
C VAL A 210 -9.32 -8.02 -3.99
N GLU A 211 -8.28 -7.25 -3.68
CA GLU A 211 -8.05 -5.91 -4.22
C GLU A 211 -6.69 -5.83 -4.90
N ASN A 212 -6.56 -4.90 -5.84
CA ASN A 212 -5.36 -4.78 -6.65
C ASN A 212 -5.02 -3.34 -7.02
N VAL A 213 -3.78 -2.95 -6.72
CA VAL A 213 -3.16 -1.72 -7.21
C VAL A 213 -1.99 -2.09 -8.10
N PHE A 214 -1.92 -1.51 -9.30
CA PHE A 214 -0.83 -1.76 -10.23
C PHE A 214 -0.33 -0.49 -10.92
N TRP A 215 0.94 -0.53 -11.32
CA TRP A 215 1.55 0.45 -12.22
C TRP A 215 1.85 -0.22 -13.56
N PRO A 216 1.32 0.27 -14.68
CA PRO A 216 1.68 -0.24 -16.00
C PRO A 216 3.20 -0.22 -16.23
N LEU A 217 3.67 -0.99 -17.21
CA LEU A 217 5.09 -1.05 -17.54
C LEU A 217 5.68 0.36 -17.76
N ASP A 218 6.87 0.60 -17.20
CA ASP A 218 7.62 1.85 -17.25
C ASP A 218 6.92 3.08 -16.60
N ASN A 219 5.81 2.89 -15.89
CA ASN A 219 5.08 3.96 -15.22
C ASN A 219 5.26 3.95 -13.69
N ALA A 220 5.95 2.97 -13.12
CA ALA A 220 6.24 2.94 -11.68
C ALA A 220 7.40 3.91 -11.36
N PRO A 221 7.16 5.02 -10.63
CA PRO A 221 8.25 5.89 -10.20
C PRO A 221 9.19 5.17 -9.23
N LYS A 222 10.47 5.49 -9.31
CA LYS A 222 11.47 5.01 -8.36
C LYS A 222 11.28 5.66 -6.99
N GLY A 223 11.54 4.90 -5.94
CA GLY A 223 11.46 5.37 -4.56
C GLY A 223 10.70 4.42 -3.65
N GLU A 224 10.29 4.95 -2.50
CA GLU A 224 9.62 4.18 -1.46
C GLU A 224 8.10 4.18 -1.66
N TYR A 225 7.52 2.99 -1.53
CA TYR A 225 6.08 2.75 -1.54
C TYR A 225 5.65 2.25 -0.17
N LYS A 226 4.47 2.68 0.29
CA LYS A 226 3.89 2.24 1.56
C LYS A 226 2.53 1.60 1.32
N VAL A 227 2.37 0.36 1.77
CA VAL A 227 1.12 -0.40 1.66
C VAL A 227 0.36 -0.31 2.98
N ILE A 228 -0.89 0.13 2.91
CA ILE A 228 -1.75 0.39 4.06
C ILE A 228 -3.02 -0.43 3.89
N ILE A 229 -3.40 -1.14 4.93
CA ILE A 229 -4.64 -1.92 5.03
C ILE A 229 -5.54 -1.28 6.07
N GLU A 230 -6.79 -1.04 5.70
CA GLU A 230 -7.81 -0.47 6.57
C GLU A 230 -9.01 -1.41 6.62
N HIS A 231 -9.61 -1.59 7.80
CA HIS A 231 -10.85 -2.33 7.91
C HIS A 231 -12.01 -1.32 7.89
N PHE A 232 -12.61 -1.13 6.72
CA PHE A 232 -13.58 -0.05 6.48
C PHE A 232 -14.93 -0.33 7.14
N GLU A 233 -15.56 -1.45 6.77
CA GLU A 233 -16.87 -1.85 7.28
C GLU A 233 -16.90 -3.33 7.71
N GLN A 234 -17.43 -3.56 8.91
CA GLN A 234 -17.73 -4.90 9.38
C GLN A 234 -19.05 -5.39 8.77
N HIS A 235 -18.97 -6.42 7.92
CA HIS A 235 -20.13 -7.09 7.33
C HIS A 235 -20.35 -8.50 7.90
N ALA A 236 -19.27 -9.17 8.30
CA ALA A 236 -19.29 -10.48 8.92
C ALA A 236 -19.64 -10.37 10.41
N LYS A 237 -20.06 -11.50 10.99
CA LYS A 237 -20.27 -11.60 12.44
C LYS A 237 -18.96 -11.51 13.23
N GLU A 238 -17.89 -12.05 12.64
CA GLU A 238 -16.53 -11.97 13.18
C GLU A 238 -15.87 -10.69 12.67
N ASP A 239 -15.31 -9.92 13.59
CA ASP A 239 -14.66 -8.64 13.29
C ASP A 239 -13.20 -8.83 12.86
N LEU A 240 -12.44 -9.60 13.65
CA LEU A 240 -11.04 -9.89 13.35
C LEU A 240 -10.92 -10.58 11.99
N THR A 241 -10.16 -9.94 11.10
CA THR A 241 -9.97 -10.41 9.73
C THR A 241 -8.50 -10.62 9.44
N ASP A 242 -8.13 -11.88 9.19
CA ASP A 242 -6.81 -12.23 8.66
C ASP A 242 -6.70 -11.76 7.20
N TYR A 243 -5.59 -11.12 6.86
CA TYR A 243 -5.30 -10.66 5.51
C TYR A 243 -3.90 -11.08 5.05
N ARG A 244 -3.75 -11.15 3.73
CA ARG A 244 -2.47 -11.35 3.07
C ARG A 244 -2.28 -10.33 1.96
N VAL A 245 -1.08 -9.78 1.87
CA VAL A 245 -0.67 -8.82 0.85
C VAL A 245 0.46 -9.42 0.03
N LEU A 246 0.32 -9.45 -1.29
CA LEU A 246 1.39 -9.80 -2.21
C LEU A 246 1.92 -8.53 -2.86
N VAL A 247 3.22 -8.27 -2.71
CA VAL A 247 3.93 -7.17 -3.36
C VAL A 247 4.83 -7.73 -4.45
N ASN A 248 4.65 -7.25 -5.67
CA ASN A 248 5.62 -7.32 -6.76
C ASN A 248 6.27 -5.95 -6.93
N ASP A 249 7.58 -5.85 -6.67
CA ASP A 249 8.34 -4.60 -6.81
C ASP A 249 8.98 -4.41 -8.21
N GLY A 250 8.65 -5.31 -9.14
CA GLY A 250 9.21 -5.38 -10.49
C GLY A 250 10.34 -6.39 -10.64
N PHE A 251 10.84 -6.96 -9.54
CA PHE A 251 11.88 -7.97 -9.56
C PHE A 251 11.44 -9.26 -8.86
N GLU A 252 10.86 -9.13 -7.67
CA GLU A 252 10.44 -10.28 -6.88
C GLU A 252 9.07 -10.08 -6.21
N HIS A 253 8.49 -11.21 -5.83
CA HIS A 253 7.25 -11.25 -5.08
C HIS A 253 7.54 -11.49 -3.59
N ARG A 254 6.91 -10.69 -2.71
CA ARG A 254 6.94 -10.86 -1.25
C ARG A 254 5.53 -10.86 -0.69
N GLU A 255 5.22 -11.85 0.13
CA GLU A 255 3.93 -11.95 0.82
C GLU A 255 4.06 -11.46 2.27
N TYR A 256 3.17 -10.58 2.69
CA TYR A 256 3.03 -10.10 4.06
C TYR A 256 1.69 -10.55 4.62
N ARG A 257 1.67 -10.97 5.89
CA ARG A 257 0.45 -11.41 6.59
C ARG A 257 0.15 -10.51 7.76
N GLY A 258 -1.11 -10.37 8.08
CA GLY A 258 -1.56 -9.70 9.29
C GLY A 258 -3.00 -10.03 9.61
N GLU A 259 -3.48 -9.41 10.66
CA GLU A 259 -4.87 -9.44 11.12
C GLU A 259 -5.30 -8.00 11.40
N ILE A 260 -6.58 -7.67 11.25
CA ILE A 260 -7.11 -6.34 11.56
C ILE A 260 -8.57 -6.42 12.00
N SER A 261 -8.95 -5.58 12.95
CA SER A 261 -10.33 -5.39 13.44
C SER A 261 -10.90 -4.04 12.99
N ASN A 262 -12.22 -3.86 12.94
CA ASN A 262 -12.84 -2.59 12.48
C ASN A 262 -12.54 -1.39 13.39
N ASP A 263 -12.22 -1.64 14.66
CA ASP A 263 -11.83 -0.61 15.64
C ASP A 263 -10.31 -0.34 15.66
N ASP A 264 -9.51 -1.12 14.91
CA ASP A 264 -8.07 -0.86 14.79
C ASP A 264 -7.81 0.33 13.87
N PRO A 265 -6.74 1.12 14.13
CA PRO A 265 -6.27 2.09 13.15
C PRO A 265 -5.75 1.38 11.88
N PRO A 266 -5.67 2.08 10.73
CA PRO A 266 -5.06 1.55 9.53
C PRO A 266 -3.65 1.02 9.79
N ARG A 267 -3.32 -0.13 9.22
CA ARG A 267 -2.06 -0.84 9.40
C ARG A 267 -1.16 -0.63 8.20
N VAL A 268 0.11 -0.31 8.44
CA VAL A 268 1.13 -0.37 7.39
C VAL A 268 1.57 -1.82 7.27
N ALA A 269 1.16 -2.50 6.21
CA ALA A 269 1.55 -3.89 5.98
C ALA A 269 3.06 -3.98 5.70
N CYS A 270 3.56 -3.12 4.81
CA CYS A 270 4.97 -3.02 4.49
C CYS A 270 5.31 -1.69 3.80
N ILE A 271 6.59 -1.40 3.78
CA ILE A 271 7.24 -0.32 3.06
C ILE A 271 8.32 -0.98 2.18
N PHE A 272 8.34 -0.67 0.89
CA PHE A 272 9.31 -1.28 -0.02
C PHE A 272 9.86 -0.27 -1.05
N PRO A 273 11.13 -0.40 -1.44
CA PRO A 273 11.73 0.42 -2.48
C PRO A 273 11.50 -0.16 -3.88
N VAL A 274 11.42 0.71 -4.88
CA VAL A 274 11.48 0.39 -6.31
C VAL A 274 12.66 1.13 -6.94
N GLY A 275 13.54 0.38 -7.63
CA GLY A 275 14.88 0.80 -8.07
C GLY A 275 15.03 1.30 -9.50
#